data_AF-A0A2N0QKY9-F1
#
_entry.id   AF-A0A2N0QKY9-F1
#
_cell.length_a   1.000
_cell.length_b   1.000
_cell.length_c   1.000
_cell.angle_alpha   90.00
_cell.angle_beta   90.00
_cell.angle_gamma   90.00
#
_symmetry.space_group_name_H-M   'P 1'
#
loop_
_entity.id
_entity.type
_entity.pdbx_description
1 polymer ?
#
loop_
_entity_poly.entity_id
_entity_poly.type
_entity_poly.pdbx_seq_one_letter_code
_entity_poly.pdbx_strand_id
1 'polypeptide(L)'
;MAKLIEFLQGQENLGLNEPTIKILENEEINGRAFINMTKEELRDYGMKGGPAKNFADFAKDCKEKKMRSFSSYKTKKELSEVLEKYGIVNGNITRIPQFIPHK
;
A
#
# COMPACT_ATOMS: atom_id res chain seq x y z
N MET A 1 3.02 10.42 8.97
CA MET A 1 3.82 9.48 9.77
C MET A 1 2.99 8.27 10.23
N ALA A 2 2.07 8.42 11.19
CA ALA A 2 1.35 7.31 11.85
C ALA A 2 0.72 6.28 10.89
N LYS A 3 0.03 6.75 9.84
CA LYS A 3 -0.61 5.87 8.83
C LYS A 3 0.37 5.00 8.05
N LEU A 4 1.61 5.45 7.83
CA LEU A 4 2.63 4.66 7.13
C LEU A 4 3.09 3.52 8.05
N ILE A 5 3.42 3.84 9.30
CA ILE A 5 3.90 2.84 10.26
C ILE A 5 2.82 1.78 10.51
N GLU A 6 1.57 2.19 10.71
CA GLU A 6 0.43 1.28 10.85
C GLU A 6 0.27 0.35 9.64
N PHE A 7 0.41 0.88 8.42
CA PHE A 7 0.38 0.09 7.21
C PHE A 7 1.51 -0.95 7.14
N LEU A 8 2.74 -0.54 7.48
CA LEU A 8 3.93 -1.39 7.46
C LEU A 8 3.88 -2.47 8.55
N GLN A 9 3.27 -2.19 9.71
CA GLN A 9 3.04 -3.17 10.77
C GLN A 9 2.13 -4.33 10.31
N GLY A 10 1.22 -4.07 9.38
CA GLY A 10 0.38 -5.09 8.77
C GLY A 10 1.06 -5.91 7.67
N GLN A 11 2.34 -5.66 7.35
CA GLN A 11 3.06 -6.38 6.32
C GLN A 11 4.04 -7.39 6.93
N GLU A 12 4.05 -8.60 6.37
CA GLU A 12 4.97 -9.65 6.82
C GLU A 12 6.38 -9.46 6.24
N ASN A 13 7.38 -9.98 6.95
CA ASN A 13 8.77 -10.11 6.48
C ASN A 13 9.52 -8.81 6.14
N LEU A 14 9.03 -7.63 6.53
CA LEU A 14 9.76 -6.37 6.35
C LEU A 14 10.95 -6.19 7.31
N GLY A 15 10.99 -6.96 8.41
CA GLY A 15 11.96 -6.75 9.48
C GLY A 15 11.69 -5.45 10.25
N LEU A 16 10.43 -5.02 10.29
CA LEU A 16 9.98 -3.86 11.04
C LEU A 16 10.16 -4.12 12.54
N ASN A 17 11.03 -3.34 13.16
CA ASN A 17 11.32 -3.32 14.59
C ASN A 17 11.43 -1.88 15.10
N GLU A 18 11.51 -1.71 16.42
CA GLU A 18 11.58 -0.39 17.05
C GLU A 18 12.70 0.51 16.47
N PRO A 19 13.95 0.04 16.25
CA PRO A 19 14.97 0.84 15.56
C PRO A 19 14.56 1.31 14.17
N THR A 20 14.00 0.44 13.32
CA THR A 20 13.57 0.82 11.97
C THR A 20 12.43 1.83 12.00
N ILE A 21 11.50 1.72 12.95
CA ILE A 21 10.41 2.67 13.12
C ILE A 21 10.96 4.05 13.50
N LYS A 22 11.89 4.11 14.47
CA LYS A 22 12.54 5.36 14.87
C LYS A 22 13.26 6.04 13.71
N ILE A 23 13.92 5.28 12.84
CA ILE A 23 14.56 5.83 11.64
C ILE A 23 13.52 6.50 10.74
N LEU A 24 12.41 5.81 10.46
CA LEU A 24 11.33 6.38 9.64
C LEU A 24 10.79 7.67 10.26
N GLU A 25 10.56 7.69 11.58
CA GLU A 25 10.05 8.85 12.31
C GLU A 25 11.02 10.03 12.32
N ASN A 26 12.31 9.78 12.61
CA ASN A 26 13.34 10.82 12.66
C ASN A 26 13.55 11.51 11.32
N GLU A 27 13.48 10.74 10.23
CA GLU A 27 13.60 11.25 8.86
C GLU A 27 12.27 11.76 8.28
N GLU A 28 11.20 11.80 9.11
CA GLU A 28 9.85 12.26 8.74
C GLU A 28 9.28 11.61 7.46
N ILE A 29 9.60 10.33 7.25
CA ILE A 29 9.30 9.58 6.03
C ILE A 29 7.80 9.37 5.88
N ASN A 30 7.17 10.10 4.97
CA ASN A 30 5.77 9.86 4.60
C ASN A 30 5.65 8.79 3.50
N GLY A 31 4.43 8.29 3.26
CA GLY A 31 4.20 7.21 2.30
C GLY A 31 4.64 7.52 0.87
N ARG A 32 4.58 8.79 0.43
CA ARG A 32 5.05 9.18 -0.91
C ARG A 32 6.58 9.14 -0.99
N ALA A 33 7.27 9.62 0.04
CA ALA A 33 8.72 9.56 0.13
C ALA A 33 9.18 8.09 0.18
N PHE A 34 8.55 7.29 1.03
CA PHE A 34 8.82 5.86 1.18
C PHE A 34 8.81 5.08 -0.14
N ILE A 35 7.79 5.28 -0.98
CA ILE A 35 7.65 4.60 -2.27
C ILE A 35 8.80 4.93 -3.25
N ASN A 36 9.52 6.04 -3.03
CA ASN A 36 10.64 6.46 -3.87
C ASN A 36 12.01 6.15 -3.27
N MET A 37 12.07 5.58 -2.06
CA MET A 37 13.33 5.31 -1.40
C MET A 37 14.13 4.19 -2.04
N THR A 38 15.44 4.36 -1.93
CA THR A 38 16.45 3.37 -2.30
C THR A 38 16.98 2.66 -1.06
N LYS A 39 17.60 1.50 -1.28
CA LYS A 39 18.28 0.77 -0.20
C LYS A 39 19.45 1.59 0.37
N GLU A 40 20.14 2.35 -0.48
CA GLU A 40 21.26 3.20 -0.13
C GLU A 40 20.82 4.33 0.82
N GLU A 41 19.76 5.08 0.47
CA GLU A 41 19.21 6.13 1.35
C GLU A 41 18.80 5.56 2.71
N LEU A 42 18.10 4.42 2.72
CA LEU A 42 17.72 3.76 3.98
C LEU A 42 18.94 3.39 4.84
N ARG A 43 20.05 2.96 4.22
CA ARG A 43 21.30 2.67 4.93
C ARG A 43 21.99 3.93 5.44
N ASP A 44 21.94 5.02 4.68
CA ASP A 44 22.52 6.31 5.07
C ASP A 44 21.78 6.90 6.30
N TYR A 45 20.48 6.62 6.43
CA TYR A 45 19.69 6.91 7.64
C TYR A 45 19.95 5.96 8.82
N GLY A 46 20.91 5.03 8.69
CA GLY A 46 21.31 4.11 9.75
C GLY A 46 20.57 2.78 9.76
N MET A 47 19.79 2.45 8.72
CA MET A 47 19.09 1.17 8.66
C MET A 47 20.06 0.02 8.32
N LYS A 48 19.93 -1.11 9.03
CA LYS A 48 20.73 -2.31 8.76
C LYS A 48 20.40 -2.88 7.38
N GLY A 49 21.37 -3.54 6.76
CA GLY A 49 21.28 -3.99 5.36
C GLY A 49 20.13 -4.96 5.07
N GLY A 50 19.72 -5.80 6.02
CA GLY A 50 18.57 -6.71 5.87
C GLY A 50 17.25 -5.93 5.74
N PRO A 51 16.82 -5.20 6.78
CA PRO A 51 15.63 -4.35 6.71
C PRO A 51 15.68 -3.36 5.53
N ALA A 52 16.81 -2.67 5.30
CA ALA A 52 16.93 -1.70 4.21
C ALA A 52 16.64 -2.34 2.84
N LYS A 53 17.10 -3.58 2.62
CA LYS A 53 16.77 -4.33 1.40
C LYS A 53 15.27 -4.64 1.34
N ASN A 54 14.69 -5.17 2.40
CA ASN A 54 13.27 -5.56 2.43
C ASN A 54 12.34 -4.36 2.20
N PHE A 55 12.63 -3.20 2.79
CA PHE A 55 11.85 -1.98 2.58
C PHE A 55 11.97 -1.45 1.14
N ALA A 56 13.18 -1.44 0.56
CA ALA A 56 13.37 -0.99 -0.82
C ALA A 56 12.68 -1.91 -1.82
N ASP A 57 12.80 -3.23 -1.64
CA ASP A 57 12.11 -4.23 -2.47
C ASP A 57 10.58 -4.07 -2.34
N PHE A 58 10.08 -3.89 -1.11
CA PHE A 58 8.65 -3.67 -0.88
C PHE A 58 8.13 -2.36 -1.50
N ALA A 59 8.88 -1.25 -1.38
CA ALA A 59 8.53 0.02 -2.01
C ALA A 59 8.47 -0.10 -3.55
N LYS A 60 9.40 -0.86 -4.14
CA LYS A 60 9.40 -1.19 -5.57
C LYS A 60 8.19 -2.04 -5.95
N ASP A 61 7.87 -3.07 -5.17
CA ASP A 61 6.68 -3.90 -5.38
C ASP A 61 5.40 -3.06 -5.31
N CYS A 62 5.31 -2.09 -4.39
CA CYS A 62 4.18 -1.15 -4.33
C CYS A 62 4.06 -0.29 -5.60
N LYS A 63 5.18 0.09 -6.23
CA LYS A 63 5.20 0.81 -7.50
C LYS A 63 4.78 -0.06 -8.69
N GLU A 64 5.21 -1.32 -8.69
CA GLU A 64 4.99 -2.27 -9.78
C GLU A 64 3.61 -2.93 -9.71
N LYS A 65 3.06 -3.11 -8.50
CA LYS A 65 1.62 -3.26 -8.26
C LYS A 65 0.92 -1.93 -8.57
N LYS A 66 1.03 -1.46 -9.81
CA LYS A 66 0.04 -0.55 -10.37
C LYS A 66 -1.28 -1.29 -10.27
N MET A 67 -2.15 -0.81 -9.39
CA MET A 67 -3.57 -1.16 -9.43
C MET A 67 -3.98 -1.05 -10.90
N ARG A 68 -4.37 -2.19 -11.48
CA ARG A 68 -4.89 -2.24 -12.84
C ARG A 68 -5.89 -1.08 -12.98
N SER A 69 -5.64 -0.15 -13.91
CA SER A 69 -6.45 1.07 -13.98
C SER A 69 -7.91 0.65 -14.10
N PHE A 70 -8.83 1.34 -13.42
CA PHE A 70 -10.24 0.98 -13.52
C PHE A 70 -10.73 1.04 -14.98
N SER A 71 -10.15 1.92 -15.80
CA SER A 71 -10.39 2.02 -17.25
C SER A 71 -9.92 0.81 -18.07
N SER A 72 -9.07 -0.05 -17.51
CA SER A 72 -8.56 -1.23 -18.22
C SER A 72 -9.42 -2.47 -18.02
N TYR A 73 -10.37 -2.49 -17.08
CA TYR A 73 -11.40 -3.54 -17.00
C TYR A 73 -12.44 -3.27 -18.09
N LYS A 74 -12.37 -4.00 -19.20
CA LYS A 74 -13.18 -3.72 -20.39
C LYS A 74 -14.27 -4.76 -20.62
N THR A 75 -14.21 -5.88 -19.92
CA THR A 75 -15.17 -6.98 -20.09
C THR A 75 -16.08 -7.13 -18.88
N LYS A 76 -17.27 -7.73 -19.09
CA LYS A 76 -18.21 -8.04 -18.01
C LYS A 76 -17.61 -8.98 -16.95
N LYS A 77 -16.77 -9.94 -17.38
CA LYS A 77 -16.07 -10.87 -16.49
C LYS A 77 -15.12 -10.13 -15.55
N GLU A 78 -14.28 -9.27 -16.12
CA GLU A 78 -13.34 -8.42 -15.39
C GLU A 78 -14.02 -7.46 -14.41
N LEU A 79 -15.15 -6.87 -14.81
CA LEU A 79 -15.96 -6.06 -13.91
C LEU A 79 -16.52 -6.90 -12.74
N SER A 80 -17.00 -8.11 -13.02
CA SER A 80 -17.50 -9.04 -12.00
C SER A 80 -16.42 -9.38 -10.97
N GLU A 81 -15.21 -9.68 -11.40
CA GLU A 81 -14.06 -9.98 -10.53
C GLU A 81 -13.73 -8.80 -9.59
N VAL A 82 -13.84 -7.56 -10.07
CA VAL A 82 -13.65 -6.37 -9.23
C VAL A 82 -14.78 -6.21 -8.22
N LEU A 83 -16.03 -6.34 -8.67
CA LEU A 83 -17.21 -6.21 -7.81
C LEU A 83 -17.23 -7.24 -6.69
N GLU A 84 -16.81 -8.47 -6.96
CA GLU A 84 -16.68 -9.54 -5.96
C GLU A 84 -15.69 -9.18 -4.83
N LYS A 85 -14.58 -8.50 -5.14
CA LYS A 85 -13.62 -8.01 -4.11
C LYS A 85 -14.25 -7.03 -3.13
N TYR A 86 -15.30 -6.32 -3.55
CA TYR A 86 -16.07 -5.40 -2.71
C TYR A 86 -17.36 -6.05 -2.17
N GLY A 87 -17.48 -7.38 -2.26
CA GLY A 87 -18.63 -8.12 -1.77
C GLY A 87 -19.90 -7.95 -2.63
N ILE A 88 -19.81 -7.34 -3.81
CA ILE A 88 -20.94 -7.17 -4.74
C ILE A 88 -20.99 -8.42 -5.63
N VAL A 89 -21.66 -9.46 -5.12
CA VAL A 89 -21.81 -10.74 -5.81
C VAL A 89 -23.14 -10.82 -6.54
N ASN A 90 -23.15 -11.49 -7.69
CA ASN A 90 -24.36 -11.93 -8.39
C ASN A 90 -25.34 -10.80 -8.77
N GLY A 91 -24.84 -9.58 -9.02
CA GLY A 91 -25.66 -8.44 -9.42
C GLY A 91 -26.53 -7.84 -8.31
N ASN A 92 -26.27 -8.18 -7.04
CA ASN A 92 -27.02 -7.62 -5.92
C ASN A 92 -26.60 -6.16 -5.63
N ILE A 93 -27.23 -5.22 -6.34
CA ILE A 93 -26.96 -3.79 -6.23
C ILE A 93 -27.29 -3.19 -4.87
N THR A 94 -28.04 -3.89 -4.01
CA THR A 94 -28.40 -3.39 -2.66
C THR A 94 -27.18 -3.28 -1.74
N ARG A 95 -26.08 -3.98 -2.07
CA ARG A 95 -24.79 -3.84 -1.38
C ARG A 95 -24.01 -2.59 -1.80
N ILE A 96 -24.41 -1.94 -2.89
CA ILE A 96 -23.82 -0.66 -3.30
C ILE A 96 -24.44 0.44 -2.42
N PRO A 97 -23.63 1.24 -1.71
CA PRO A 97 -24.13 2.37 -0.94
C PRO A 97 -24.99 3.26 -1.84
N GLN A 98 -26.25 3.43 -1.46
CA GLN A 98 -27.18 4.26 -2.21
C GLN A 98 -26.86 5.73 -1.95
N PHE A 99 -26.88 6.54 -3.01
CA PHE A 99 -26.74 7.98 -2.87
C PHE A 99 -27.95 8.54 -2.12
N ILE A 100 -27.69 9.26 -1.03
CA ILE A 100 -28.72 9.98 -0.27
C ILE A 100 -28.51 11.47 -0.55
N PRO A 101 -29.36 12.11 -1.36
CA PRO A 101 -29.26 13.54 -1.60
C PRO A 101 -29.58 14.31 -0.31
N HIS A 102 -28.69 15.21 0.07
CA HIS A 102 -29.01 16.25 1.05
C HIS A 102 -29.65 17.45 0.32
N LYS A 103 -30.66 18.05 0.95
CA LYS A 103 -31.34 19.25 0.45
C LYS A 103 -30.48 20.48 0.59
#